data_AF-A0A7Z0MPW6-F1
#
_entry.id   AF-A0A7Z0MPW6-F1
#
_cell.length_a   1.000
_cell.length_b   1.000
_cell.length_c   1.000
_cell.angle_alpha   90.00
_cell.angle_beta   90.00
_cell.angle_gamma   90.00
#
_symmetry.space_group_name_H-M   'P 1'
#
loop_
_entity.id
_entity.type
_entity.pdbx_description
1 polymer ?
#
loop_
_entity_poly.entity_id
_entity_poly.type
_entity_poly.pdbx_seq_one_letter_code
_entity_poly.pdbx_strand_id
1 'polypeptide(L)'
;MIKISLVKYIYPVFIILGLLLIQRPAIAQETKMETPTVSEVLKAHDEEQVKEDEQKPKEQVPYDRLNRGTPRGSVMSLSESISEGEQDIVMDFLDMRQVPKDIADEGPELIRKLRIVAERIFWMGPENLSIEPKGHLDDGLPSYRDRVATINTPDGPVEILMQRVPGDKKGDYIWKVSNRTVMEIPRLYELYGYGELGDKLSKLIPEFRGLEFQPWQMVILIGIVLWLILCWLLRRLLF
;
A
#
# COMPACT_ATOMS: atom_id res chain seq x y z
N MET A 1 -6.82 -17.81 -46.76
CA MET A 1 -5.39 -18.18 -46.70
C MET A 1 -4.60 -16.95 -46.27
N ILE A 2 -4.42 -16.72 -44.96
CA ILE A 2 -3.54 -15.67 -44.41
C ILE A 2 -2.87 -16.28 -43.17
N LYS A 3 -1.56 -16.45 -43.26
CA LYS A 3 -0.67 -17.06 -42.26
C LYS A 3 0.40 -16.00 -41.99
N ILE A 4 0.79 -15.85 -40.71
CA ILE A 4 2.03 -15.22 -40.24
C ILE A 4 1.93 -13.67 -40.25
N SER A 5 2.13 -12.93 -39.14
CA SER A 5 3.28 -13.00 -38.24
C SER A 5 2.94 -12.46 -36.85
N LEU A 6 2.98 -13.34 -35.85
CA LEU A 6 2.93 -13.02 -34.42
C LEU A 6 4.34 -12.72 -33.86
N VAL A 7 5.33 -12.46 -34.73
CA VAL A 7 6.76 -12.33 -34.39
C VAL A 7 7.17 -10.85 -34.31
N LYS A 8 6.45 -10.04 -33.52
CA LYS A 8 6.80 -8.61 -33.36
C LYS A 8 6.98 -8.12 -31.92
N TYR A 9 6.82 -8.98 -30.92
CA TYR A 9 6.97 -8.57 -29.51
C TYR A 9 8.06 -9.33 -28.72
N ILE A 10 8.87 -10.17 -29.39
CA ILE A 10 9.98 -10.90 -28.75
C ILE A 10 11.34 -10.17 -28.93
N TYR A 11 11.38 -9.05 -29.65
CA TYR A 11 12.63 -8.37 -30.04
C TYR A 11 13.08 -7.09 -29.28
N PRO A 12 12.42 -6.54 -28.24
CA PRO A 12 12.99 -5.36 -27.57
C PRO A 12 13.99 -5.70 -26.45
N VAL A 13 14.11 -6.96 -26.01
CA VAL A 13 14.97 -7.34 -24.87
C VAL A 13 16.46 -7.47 -25.25
N PHE A 14 16.80 -7.57 -26.54
CA PHE A 14 18.19 -7.79 -27.00
C PHE A 14 18.88 -6.59 -27.69
N ILE A 15 18.24 -5.42 -27.79
CA ILE A 15 18.82 -4.23 -28.47
C ILE A 15 19.44 -3.20 -27.50
N ILE A 16 19.33 -3.37 -26.18
CA ILE A 16 19.94 -2.43 -25.21
C ILE A 16 21.37 -2.84 -24.79
N LEU A 17 21.83 -4.06 -25.11
CA LEU A 17 23.16 -4.56 -24.70
C LEU A 17 24.30 -4.26 -25.72
N GLY A 18 24.04 -3.45 -26.76
CA GLY A 18 24.98 -3.25 -27.89
C GLY A 18 25.55 -1.85 -28.08
N LEU A 19 25.22 -0.86 -27.24
CA LEU A 19 25.53 0.55 -27.48
C LEU A 19 26.28 1.24 -26.33
N LEU A 20 27.20 0.52 -25.68
CA LEU A 20 28.02 1.06 -24.58
C LEU A 20 29.53 0.80 -24.76
N LEU A 21 30.03 0.90 -26.00
CA LEU A 21 31.47 0.77 -26.29
C LEU A 21 31.97 1.83 -27.28
N ILE A 22 31.65 3.12 -27.06
CA ILE A 22 32.48 4.22 -27.59
C ILE A 22 32.45 5.40 -26.60
N GLN A 23 33.37 5.40 -25.64
CA GLN A 23 33.80 6.62 -24.95
C GLN A 23 35.33 6.62 -24.95
N ARG A 24 35.93 7.61 -25.65
CA ARG A 24 37.37 7.86 -25.65
C ARG A 24 37.78 8.46 -24.30
N PRO A 25 39.02 8.23 -23.80
CA PRO A 25 39.50 8.95 -22.64
C PRO A 25 39.83 10.39 -23.03
N ALA A 26 39.14 11.35 -22.42
CA ALA A 26 39.59 12.74 -22.39
C ALA A 26 40.49 12.90 -21.16
N ILE A 27 41.78 13.13 -21.39
CA ILE A 27 42.68 13.67 -20.36
C ILE A 27 42.36 15.16 -20.24
N ALA A 28 41.99 15.61 -19.05
CA ALA A 28 42.02 17.03 -18.67
C ALA A 28 42.31 17.15 -17.16
N GLN A 29 43.11 18.16 -16.83
CA GLN A 29 43.94 18.30 -15.64
C GLN A 29 43.18 18.34 -14.30
N GLU A 30 43.79 17.71 -13.28
CA GLU A 30 43.49 18.01 -11.87
C GLU A 30 43.79 19.48 -11.58
N THR A 31 42.73 20.24 -11.31
CA THR A 31 42.86 21.50 -10.57
C THR A 31 42.21 21.27 -9.22
N LYS A 32 43.05 21.07 -8.20
CA LYS A 32 42.64 20.90 -6.81
C LYS A 32 42.03 22.22 -6.32
N MET A 33 40.70 22.32 -6.32
CA MET A 33 39.97 23.33 -5.57
C MET A 33 39.28 22.61 -4.41
N GLU A 34 39.79 22.84 -3.21
CA GLU A 34 39.21 22.39 -1.95
C GLU A 34 37.89 23.14 -1.72
N THR A 35 36.77 22.48 -2.02
CA THR A 35 35.45 22.80 -1.50
C THR A 35 34.92 21.56 -0.80
N PRO A 36 34.34 21.68 0.41
CA PRO A 36 33.89 20.52 1.17
C PRO A 36 32.89 19.68 0.37
N THR A 37 33.06 18.37 0.45
CA THR A 37 32.38 17.40 -0.41
C THR A 37 30.90 17.34 -0.02
N VAL A 38 29.97 17.25 -0.97
CA VAL A 38 28.51 17.13 -0.71
C VAL A 38 28.20 16.01 0.30
N SER A 39 29.00 14.95 0.30
CA SER A 39 28.92 13.85 1.26
C SER A 39 29.25 14.22 2.72
N GLU A 40 30.08 15.25 2.94
CA GLU A 40 30.42 15.75 4.28
C GLU A 40 29.31 16.64 4.83
N VAL A 41 28.66 17.42 3.96
CA VAL A 41 27.50 18.25 4.33
C VAL A 41 26.28 17.36 4.62
N LEU A 42 26.04 16.33 3.80
CA LEU A 42 24.97 15.35 4.05
C LEU A 42 25.19 14.59 5.37
N LYS A 43 26.42 14.11 5.63
CA LYS A 43 26.74 13.44 6.90
C LYS A 43 26.63 14.36 8.10
N ALA A 44 27.06 15.62 8.00
CA ALA A 44 26.91 16.57 9.09
C ALA A 44 25.45 16.88 9.39
N HIS A 45 24.60 16.98 8.36
CA HIS A 45 23.16 17.18 8.52
C HIS A 45 22.48 15.94 9.13
N ASP A 46 22.80 14.74 8.63
CA ASP A 46 22.31 13.48 9.18
C ASP A 46 22.74 13.31 10.65
N GLU A 47 24.00 13.64 10.98
CA GLU A 47 24.50 13.57 12.35
C GLU A 47 23.91 14.64 13.27
N GLU A 48 23.62 15.84 12.76
CA GLU A 48 22.91 16.90 13.52
C GLU A 48 21.45 16.52 13.75
N GLN A 49 20.74 15.99 12.75
CA GLN A 49 19.36 15.50 12.91
C GLN A 49 19.28 14.32 13.88
N VAL A 50 20.21 13.36 13.81
CA VAL A 50 20.26 12.21 14.75
C VAL A 50 20.54 12.68 16.18
N LYS A 51 21.41 13.69 16.38
CA LYS A 51 21.70 14.26 17.70
C LYS A 51 20.52 15.06 18.27
N GLU A 52 19.74 15.73 17.41
CA GLU A 52 18.55 16.48 17.81
C GLU A 52 17.38 15.55 18.20
N ASP A 53 17.18 14.45 17.47
CA ASP A 53 16.16 13.42 17.78
C ASP A 53 16.47 12.64 19.08
N GLU A 54 17.75 12.44 19.42
CA GLU A 54 18.14 11.79 20.67
C GLU A 54 17.97 12.68 21.92
N GLN A 55 17.94 14.02 21.75
CA GLN A 55 17.87 14.98 22.86
C GLN A 55 16.46 15.36 23.28
N LYS A 56 15.42 15.07 22.48
CA LYS A 56 14.03 15.24 22.92
C LYS A 56 13.66 14.16 23.95
N PRO A 57 13.06 14.53 25.09
CA PRO A 57 12.49 13.54 26.01
C PRO A 57 11.44 12.72 25.26
N LYS A 58 11.73 11.44 24.97
CA LYS A 58 10.77 10.52 24.35
C LYS A 58 9.56 10.43 25.27
N GLU A 59 8.46 11.04 24.84
CA GLU A 59 7.18 10.96 25.54
C GLU A 59 6.83 9.47 25.68
N GLN A 60 6.71 8.99 26.91
CA GLN A 60 6.51 7.56 27.17
C GLN A 60 5.13 7.16 26.65
N VAL A 61 5.13 6.46 25.52
CA VAL A 61 3.94 5.86 24.93
C VAL A 61 3.42 4.79 25.89
N PRO A 62 2.17 4.87 26.38
CA PRO A 62 1.59 3.80 27.18
C PRO A 62 1.61 2.47 26.42
N TYR A 63 1.89 1.36 27.11
CA TYR A 63 1.94 0.04 26.48
C TYR A 63 0.55 -0.37 25.97
N ASP A 64 0.42 -0.47 24.65
CA ASP A 64 -0.73 -1.03 23.95
C ASP A 64 -0.32 -2.32 23.22
N ARG A 65 -1.10 -3.39 23.40
CA ARG A 65 -0.78 -4.73 22.85
C ARG A 65 -0.78 -4.76 21.32
N LEU A 66 -1.55 -3.86 20.70
CA LEU A 66 -1.65 -3.71 19.25
C LEU A 66 -0.71 -2.61 18.71
N ASN A 67 0.20 -2.11 19.54
CA ASN A 67 1.19 -1.09 19.18
C ASN A 67 0.60 0.21 18.60
N ARG A 68 -0.62 0.59 19.04
CA ARG A 68 -1.34 1.77 18.52
C ARG A 68 -0.90 3.07 19.17
N GLY A 69 0.20 3.10 19.91
CA GLY A 69 0.62 4.29 20.62
C GLY A 69 1.22 5.40 19.74
N THR A 70 1.62 5.07 18.51
CA THR A 70 2.11 6.01 17.49
C THR A 70 1.42 5.72 16.15
N PRO A 71 1.34 6.70 15.22
CA PRO A 71 0.78 6.46 13.89
C PRO A 71 1.50 5.33 13.14
N ARG A 72 2.84 5.34 13.18
CA ARG A 72 3.66 4.30 12.54
C ARG A 72 3.41 2.92 13.13
N GLY A 73 3.42 2.80 14.46
CA GLY A 73 3.20 1.52 15.14
C GLY A 73 1.83 0.93 14.81
N SER A 74 0.79 1.77 14.84
CA SER A 74 -0.57 1.37 14.53
C SER A 74 -0.72 0.87 13.09
N VAL A 75 -0.16 1.60 12.11
CA VAL A 75 -0.21 1.20 10.71
C VAL A 75 0.56 -0.10 10.45
N MET A 76 1.73 -0.27 11.07
CA MET A 76 2.53 -1.49 10.93
C MET A 76 1.78 -2.72 11.45
N SER A 77 1.21 -2.64 12.66
CA SER A 77 0.44 -3.74 13.23
C SER A 77 -0.88 -3.97 12.49
N LEU A 78 -1.55 -2.92 11.99
CA LEU A 78 -2.70 -3.08 11.11
C LEU A 78 -2.35 -3.85 9.83
N SER A 79 -1.24 -3.49 9.18
CA SER A 79 -0.78 -4.16 7.97
C SER A 79 -0.51 -5.64 8.20
N GLU A 80 0.10 -5.98 9.35
CA GLU A 80 0.35 -7.35 9.77
C GLU A 80 -0.98 -8.11 9.99
N SER A 81 -1.91 -7.55 10.78
CA SER A 81 -3.22 -8.17 11.03
C SER A 81 -4.06 -8.36 9.76
N ILE A 82 -3.98 -7.43 8.80
CA ILE A 82 -4.61 -7.58 7.47
C ILE A 82 -4.01 -8.78 6.72
N SER A 83 -2.68 -8.90 6.70
CA SER A 83 -1.97 -10.00 6.05
C SER A 83 -2.25 -11.36 6.69
N GLU A 84 -2.39 -11.40 8.02
CA GLU A 84 -2.71 -12.61 8.77
C GLU A 84 -4.19 -13.00 8.68
N GLY A 85 -5.06 -12.08 8.25
CA GLY A 85 -6.50 -12.28 8.12
C GLY A 85 -7.25 -12.25 9.44
N GLU A 86 -6.68 -11.60 10.46
CA GLU A 86 -7.25 -11.50 11.81
C GLU A 86 -8.35 -10.42 11.87
N GLN A 87 -9.53 -10.75 11.34
CA GLN A 87 -10.62 -9.78 11.17
C GLN A 87 -11.00 -9.04 12.46
N ASP A 88 -11.15 -9.77 13.57
CA ASP A 88 -11.52 -9.18 14.86
C ASP A 88 -10.48 -8.15 15.32
N ILE A 89 -9.19 -8.43 15.11
CA ILE A 89 -8.10 -7.52 15.46
C ILE A 89 -8.07 -6.33 14.52
N VAL A 90 -8.34 -6.50 13.22
CA VAL A 90 -8.44 -5.38 12.27
C VAL A 90 -9.53 -4.38 12.69
N MET A 91 -10.66 -4.84 13.23
CA MET A 91 -11.71 -3.94 13.75
C MET A 91 -11.21 -3.06 14.91
N ASP A 92 -10.29 -3.57 15.72
CA ASP A 92 -9.67 -2.81 16.81
C ASP A 92 -8.71 -1.72 16.32
N PHE A 93 -8.44 -1.63 15.03
CA PHE A 93 -7.73 -0.51 14.41
C PHE A 93 -8.66 0.51 13.75
N LEU A 94 -9.96 0.21 13.56
CA LEU A 94 -10.89 1.13 12.90
C LEU A 94 -11.59 2.03 13.92
N ASP A 95 -11.64 3.34 13.65
CA ASP A 95 -12.49 4.26 14.39
C ASP A 95 -13.91 4.23 13.83
N MET A 96 -14.72 3.33 14.36
CA MET A 96 -16.13 3.16 13.98
C MET A 96 -17.04 4.24 14.56
N ARG A 97 -16.52 5.17 15.38
CA ARG A 97 -17.33 6.23 15.97
C ARG A 97 -17.77 7.18 14.86
N GLN A 98 -19.06 7.47 14.80
CA GLN A 98 -19.66 8.34 13.77
C GLN A 98 -19.59 7.77 12.34
N VAL A 99 -19.30 6.49 12.16
CA VAL A 99 -19.49 5.82 10.87
C VAL A 99 -21.00 5.59 10.66
N PRO A 100 -21.57 5.96 9.50
CA PRO A 100 -22.97 5.69 9.17
C PRO A 100 -23.33 4.22 9.32
N LYS A 101 -24.56 3.95 9.75
CA LYS A 101 -25.01 2.60 10.12
C LYS A 101 -24.95 1.61 8.95
N ASP A 102 -25.26 2.07 7.74
CA ASP A 102 -25.17 1.29 6.50
C ASP A 102 -23.76 0.77 6.22
N ILE A 103 -22.72 1.53 6.58
CA ILE A 103 -21.32 1.11 6.46
C ILE A 103 -20.90 0.28 7.68
N ALA A 104 -21.31 0.69 8.88
CA ALA A 104 -20.93 0.00 10.11
C ALA A 104 -21.51 -1.43 10.19
N ASP A 105 -22.72 -1.63 9.68
CA ASP A 105 -23.40 -2.93 9.66
C ASP A 105 -22.79 -3.90 8.63
N GLU A 106 -21.90 -3.45 7.73
CA GLU A 106 -21.16 -4.34 6.82
C GLU A 106 -20.22 -5.30 7.57
N GLY A 107 -19.71 -4.88 8.74
CA GLY A 107 -18.89 -5.71 9.64
C GLY A 107 -17.75 -6.44 8.92
N PRO A 108 -17.75 -7.79 8.85
CA PRO A 108 -16.72 -8.56 8.16
C PRO A 108 -16.50 -8.18 6.69
N GLU A 109 -17.56 -7.73 6.00
CA GLU A 109 -17.46 -7.32 4.60
C GLU A 109 -16.64 -6.03 4.45
N LEU A 110 -16.77 -5.09 5.40
CA LEU A 110 -15.97 -3.86 5.42
C LEU A 110 -14.47 -4.19 5.54
N ILE A 111 -14.13 -5.15 6.40
CA ILE A 111 -12.75 -5.63 6.60
C ILE A 111 -12.23 -6.31 5.34
N ARG A 112 -13.06 -7.14 4.70
CA ARG A 112 -12.69 -7.79 3.43
C ARG A 112 -12.42 -6.75 2.34
N LYS A 113 -13.29 -5.74 2.22
CA LYS A 113 -13.10 -4.61 1.30
C LYS A 113 -11.80 -3.87 1.62
N LEU A 114 -11.56 -3.53 2.88
CA LEU A 114 -10.34 -2.87 3.33
C LEU A 114 -9.09 -3.65 2.93
N ARG A 115 -9.05 -4.97 3.18
CA ARG A 115 -7.92 -5.82 2.81
C ARG A 115 -7.66 -5.79 1.31
N ILE A 116 -8.70 -5.96 0.49
CA ILE A 116 -8.58 -5.96 -0.97
C ILE A 116 -8.08 -4.60 -1.49
N VAL A 117 -8.59 -3.52 -0.91
CA VAL A 117 -8.12 -2.17 -1.21
C VAL A 117 -6.65 -2.04 -0.77
N ALA A 118 -6.30 -2.52 0.42
CA ALA A 118 -4.95 -2.42 0.96
C ALA A 118 -3.88 -3.10 0.12
N GLU A 119 -4.13 -4.34 -0.28
CA GLU A 119 -3.24 -5.10 -1.15
C GLU A 119 -3.00 -4.41 -2.51
N ARG A 120 -3.94 -3.57 -2.96
CA ARG A 120 -3.90 -2.97 -4.30
C ARG A 120 -3.39 -1.54 -4.33
N ILE A 121 -3.75 -0.73 -3.34
CA ILE A 121 -3.48 0.71 -3.36
C ILE A 121 -2.80 1.22 -2.09
N PHE A 122 -2.92 0.52 -0.96
CA PHE A 122 -2.21 0.88 0.26
C PHE A 122 -0.82 0.25 0.25
N TRP A 123 0.09 0.78 -0.59
CA TRP A 123 1.51 0.71 -0.23
C TRP A 123 1.72 1.65 0.97
N MET A 124 1.36 1.18 2.16
CA MET A 124 1.68 1.87 3.40
C MET A 124 3.20 1.90 3.47
N GLY A 125 3.79 3.06 3.20
CA GLY A 125 5.20 3.32 3.46
C GLY A 125 5.32 3.81 4.90
N PRO A 126 5.48 2.92 5.90
CA PRO A 126 5.54 3.32 7.30
C PRO A 126 6.72 4.27 7.59
N GLU A 127 7.69 4.36 6.67
CA GLU A 127 8.89 5.18 6.79
C GLU A 127 8.56 6.67 6.94
N ASN A 128 7.47 7.13 6.33
CA ASN A 128 7.02 8.52 6.39
C ASN A 128 6.02 8.80 7.52
N LEU A 129 5.62 7.78 8.28
CA LEU A 129 4.69 7.97 9.40
C LEU A 129 5.43 8.40 10.66
N SER A 130 4.78 9.22 11.48
CA SER A 130 5.37 9.69 12.72
C SER A 130 5.61 8.55 13.72
N ILE A 131 6.79 8.57 14.35
CA ILE A 131 7.11 7.73 15.52
C ILE A 131 6.75 8.42 16.84
N GLU A 132 6.25 9.66 16.78
CA GLU A 132 5.86 10.41 17.96
C GLU A 132 4.42 10.06 18.36
N PRO A 133 4.10 9.92 19.66
CA PRO A 133 2.72 9.68 20.11
C PRO A 133 1.75 10.81 19.74
N LYS A 134 2.26 12.02 19.47
CA LYS A 134 1.47 13.15 19.00
C LYS A 134 1.22 13.17 17.50
N GLY A 135 1.87 12.32 16.71
CA GLY A 135 1.84 12.36 15.25
C GLY A 135 2.56 13.59 14.69
N HIS A 136 2.46 13.80 13.38
CA HIS A 136 2.89 15.05 12.77
C HIS A 136 2.00 16.22 13.23
N LEU A 137 2.61 17.37 13.46
CA LEU A 137 1.92 18.60 13.88
C LEU A 137 2.04 19.73 12.84
N ASP A 138 2.84 19.50 11.80
CA ASP A 138 3.25 20.43 10.76
C ASP A 138 2.62 20.10 9.40
N ASP A 139 1.68 19.15 9.34
CA ASP A 139 1.00 18.69 8.12
C ASP A 139 -0.31 19.44 7.81
N GLY A 140 -0.64 20.46 8.63
CA GLY A 140 -1.87 21.24 8.50
C GLY A 140 -3.14 20.51 8.92
N LEU A 141 -3.04 19.31 9.49
CA LEU A 141 -4.18 18.57 10.04
C LEU A 141 -4.42 18.95 11.51
N PRO A 142 -5.63 18.67 12.04
CA PRO A 142 -5.86 18.76 13.48
C PRO A 142 -4.86 17.88 14.26
N SER A 143 -4.44 18.31 15.45
CA SER A 143 -3.42 17.64 16.30
C SER A 143 -3.76 16.22 16.80
N TYR A 144 -4.90 15.69 16.38
CA TYR A 144 -5.35 14.33 16.65
C TYR A 144 -5.46 13.51 15.36
N ARG A 145 -4.95 14.01 14.23
CA ARG A 145 -4.91 13.31 12.94
C ARG A 145 -3.49 13.30 12.40
N ASP A 146 -3.21 12.28 11.61
CA ASP A 146 -1.96 12.15 10.87
C ASP A 146 -2.28 11.50 9.52
N ARG A 147 -1.52 11.85 8.49
CA ARG A 147 -1.74 11.39 7.13
C ARG A 147 -0.88 10.18 6.83
N VAL A 148 -1.53 9.08 6.45
CA VAL A 148 -0.84 7.87 5.99
C VAL A 148 -0.48 7.97 4.51
N ALA A 149 -1.45 8.34 3.69
CA ALA A 149 -1.31 8.38 2.25
C ALA A 149 -2.30 9.36 1.62
N THR A 150 -2.03 9.73 0.38
CA THR A 150 -3.00 10.42 -0.49
C THR A 150 -3.16 9.60 -1.76
N ILE A 151 -4.39 9.20 -2.04
CA ILE A 151 -4.75 8.34 -3.17
C ILE A 151 -5.40 9.21 -4.24
N ASN A 152 -4.85 9.22 -5.45
CA ASN A 152 -5.43 9.94 -6.56
C ASN A 152 -6.59 9.13 -7.16
N THR A 153 -7.82 9.61 -6.99
CA THR A 153 -9.03 9.02 -7.59
C THR A 153 -9.55 9.89 -8.73
N PRO A 154 -10.40 9.35 -9.64
CA PRO A 154 -10.97 10.14 -10.74
C PRO A 154 -11.73 11.39 -10.29
N ASP A 155 -12.38 11.35 -9.11
CA ASP A 155 -13.15 12.48 -8.58
C ASP A 155 -12.32 13.41 -7.69
N GLY A 156 -11.01 13.15 -7.56
CA GLY A 156 -10.07 13.93 -6.76
C GLY A 156 -9.23 13.11 -5.79
N PRO A 157 -8.25 13.74 -5.11
CA PRO A 157 -7.43 13.05 -4.13
C PRO A 157 -8.24 12.69 -2.87
N VAL A 158 -8.06 11.47 -2.39
CA VAL A 158 -8.61 10.98 -1.12
C VAL A 158 -7.47 10.83 -0.12
N GLU A 159 -7.61 11.47 1.03
CA GLU A 159 -6.63 11.41 2.11
C GLU A 159 -6.95 10.25 3.04
N ILE A 160 -5.90 9.50 3.39
CA ILE A 160 -5.98 8.31 4.22
C ILE A 160 -5.37 8.69 5.53
N LEU A 161 -6.23 8.81 6.54
CA LEU A 161 -5.91 9.45 7.79
C LEU A 161 -5.96 8.46 8.94
N MET A 162 -5.02 8.60 9.86
CA MET A 162 -5.12 8.08 11.23
C MET A 162 -5.77 9.14 12.12
N GLN A 163 -6.35 8.67 13.22
CA GLN A 163 -6.99 9.49 14.22
C GLN A 163 -6.59 8.99 15.61
N ARG A 164 -6.14 9.92 16.45
CA ARG A 164 -5.81 9.68 17.85
C ARG A 164 -7.09 9.76 18.68
N VAL A 165 -7.33 8.72 19.46
CA VAL A 165 -8.57 8.52 20.22
C VAL A 165 -8.24 8.09 21.64
N PRO A 166 -9.11 8.39 22.64
CA PRO A 166 -8.91 7.86 23.98
C PRO A 166 -8.87 6.33 23.97
N GLY A 167 -7.88 5.74 24.65
CA GLY A 167 -7.75 4.30 24.86
C GLY A 167 -8.58 3.80 26.06
N ASP A 168 -8.35 2.54 26.46
CA ASP A 168 -9.09 1.88 27.53
C ASP A 168 -8.80 2.47 28.92
N LYS A 169 -7.58 2.99 29.11
CA LYS A 169 -7.14 3.59 30.38
C LYS A 169 -7.29 5.10 30.33
N LYS A 170 -7.69 5.69 31.46
CA LYS A 170 -7.84 7.14 31.58
C LYS A 170 -6.50 7.84 31.31
N GLY A 171 -6.49 8.72 30.32
CA GLY A 171 -5.31 9.47 29.91
C GLY A 171 -4.43 8.78 28.85
N ASP A 172 -4.79 7.56 28.45
CA ASP A 172 -4.16 6.86 27.33
C ASP A 172 -4.80 7.27 26.01
N TYR A 173 -3.99 7.31 24.95
CA TYR A 173 -4.42 7.63 23.60
C TYR A 173 -3.82 6.64 22.63
N ILE A 174 -4.66 6.13 21.74
CA ILE A 174 -4.30 5.19 20.70
C ILE A 174 -4.64 5.76 19.32
N TRP A 175 -3.88 5.35 18.32
CA TRP A 175 -4.07 5.70 16.92
C TRP A 175 -4.90 4.62 16.23
N LYS A 176 -5.99 5.04 15.61
CA LYS A 176 -6.87 4.22 14.79
C LYS A 176 -6.99 4.80 13.39
N VAL A 177 -7.38 4.01 12.41
CA VAL A 177 -7.82 4.50 11.11
C VAL A 177 -9.03 5.42 11.33
N SER A 178 -8.95 6.65 10.83
CA SER A 178 -9.97 7.66 11.09
C SER A 178 -11.34 7.25 10.56
N ASN A 179 -12.41 7.69 11.22
CA ASN A 179 -13.78 7.49 10.73
C ASN A 179 -13.97 8.00 9.28
N ARG A 180 -13.30 9.10 8.91
CA ARG A 180 -13.29 9.62 7.53
C ARG A 180 -12.72 8.60 6.55
N THR A 181 -11.59 7.99 6.88
CA THR A 181 -10.97 6.94 6.07
C THR A 181 -11.86 5.70 5.99
N VAL A 182 -12.47 5.29 7.11
CA VAL A 182 -13.36 4.13 7.16
C VAL A 182 -14.55 4.29 6.23
N MET A 183 -15.15 5.48 6.18
CA MET A 183 -16.26 5.78 5.27
C MET A 183 -15.88 5.76 3.79
N GLU A 184 -14.61 5.95 3.44
CA GLU A 184 -14.14 5.86 2.06
C GLU A 184 -13.87 4.42 1.60
N ILE A 185 -13.79 3.44 2.52
CA ILE A 185 -13.48 2.04 2.18
C ILE A 185 -14.44 1.47 1.12
N PRO A 186 -15.78 1.60 1.26
CA PRO A 186 -16.70 1.06 0.25
C PRO A 186 -16.49 1.68 -1.14
N ARG A 187 -16.29 3.00 -1.20
CA ARG A 187 -16.05 3.72 -2.45
C ARG A 187 -14.70 3.34 -3.08
N LEU A 188 -13.64 3.25 -2.29
CA LEU A 188 -12.33 2.78 -2.77
C LEU A 188 -12.40 1.35 -3.28
N TYR A 189 -13.21 0.50 -2.66
CA TYR A 189 -13.45 -0.85 -3.13
C TYR A 189 -14.21 -0.89 -4.46
N GLU A 190 -15.18 -0.01 -4.68
CA GLU A 190 -15.84 0.10 -5.99
C GLU A 190 -14.87 0.52 -7.09
N LEU A 191 -13.95 1.44 -6.79
CA LEU A 191 -12.98 1.96 -7.75
C LEU A 191 -11.84 0.96 -8.05
N TYR A 192 -11.31 0.29 -7.01
CA TYR A 192 -10.07 -0.49 -7.10
C TYR A 192 -10.22 -1.97 -6.75
N GLY A 193 -11.42 -2.42 -6.37
CA GLY A 193 -11.70 -3.81 -6.00
C GLY A 193 -11.84 -4.76 -7.19
N TYR A 194 -12.45 -5.92 -6.95
CA TYR A 194 -12.47 -7.03 -7.92
C TYR A 194 -13.51 -6.89 -9.04
N GLY A 195 -14.33 -5.83 -9.02
CA GLY A 195 -15.49 -5.70 -9.90
C GLY A 195 -16.56 -6.76 -9.62
N GLU A 196 -17.71 -6.69 -10.29
CA GLU A 196 -18.86 -7.56 -9.96
C GLU A 196 -18.56 -9.06 -10.10
N LEU A 197 -17.91 -9.47 -11.20
CA LEU A 197 -17.62 -10.88 -11.45
C LEU A 197 -16.54 -11.41 -10.52
N GLY A 198 -15.46 -10.64 -10.32
CA GLY A 198 -14.37 -11.02 -9.44
C GLY A 198 -14.80 -11.08 -7.97
N ASP A 199 -15.67 -10.18 -7.53
CA ASP A 199 -16.22 -10.22 -6.17
C ASP A 199 -17.03 -11.49 -5.91
N LYS A 200 -17.97 -11.81 -6.82
CA LYS A 200 -18.79 -13.04 -6.71
C LYS A 200 -17.92 -14.29 -6.65
N LEU A 201 -16.89 -14.37 -7.49
CA LEU A 201 -15.96 -15.51 -7.50
C LEU A 201 -15.09 -15.56 -6.24
N SER A 202 -14.63 -14.42 -5.73
CA SER A 202 -13.82 -14.36 -4.50
C SER A 202 -14.55 -14.88 -3.26
N LYS A 203 -15.88 -14.77 -3.23
CA LYS A 203 -16.72 -15.31 -2.15
C LYS A 203 -16.96 -16.81 -2.25
N LEU A 204 -16.77 -17.40 -3.44
CA LEU A 204 -16.99 -18.83 -3.70
C LEU A 204 -15.71 -19.65 -3.59
N ILE A 205 -14.56 -19.05 -3.85
CA ILE A 205 -13.27 -19.74 -3.97
C ILE A 205 -12.46 -19.49 -2.69
N PRO A 206 -11.97 -20.54 -2.01
CA PRO A 206 -11.07 -20.38 -0.87
C PRO A 206 -9.82 -19.59 -1.23
N GLU A 207 -9.34 -18.77 -0.30
CA GLU A 207 -8.07 -18.06 -0.48
C GLU A 207 -6.90 -19.04 -0.33
N PHE A 208 -5.96 -18.99 -1.28
CA PHE A 208 -4.71 -19.76 -1.21
C PHE A 208 -3.57 -18.78 -0.98
N ARG A 209 -2.90 -18.88 0.18
CA ARG A 209 -1.68 -18.11 0.46
C ARG A 209 -0.51 -18.75 -0.27
N GLY A 210 0.22 -17.97 -1.08
CA GLY A 210 1.47 -18.41 -1.72
C GLY A 210 1.54 -18.25 -3.24
N LEU A 211 0.47 -17.77 -3.88
CA LEU A 211 0.54 -17.31 -5.27
C LEU A 211 0.44 -15.78 -5.33
N GLU A 212 1.16 -15.18 -6.28
CA GLU A 212 1.04 -13.74 -6.60
C GLU A 212 -0.33 -13.40 -7.21
N PHE A 213 -1.05 -14.41 -7.73
CA PHE A 213 -2.37 -14.25 -8.34
C PHE A 213 -3.49 -14.68 -7.40
N GLN A 214 -4.59 -13.94 -7.44
CA GLN A 214 -5.80 -14.29 -6.71
C GLN A 214 -6.45 -15.55 -7.31
N PRO A 215 -6.96 -16.50 -6.50
CA PRO A 215 -7.49 -17.78 -6.99
C PRO A 215 -8.58 -17.65 -8.07
N TRP A 216 -9.44 -16.64 -7.97
CA TRP A 216 -10.49 -16.39 -8.97
C TRP A 216 -9.94 -15.96 -10.34
N GLN A 217 -8.79 -15.28 -10.38
CA GLN A 217 -8.14 -14.90 -11.64
C GLN A 217 -7.64 -16.15 -12.38
N MET A 218 -7.14 -17.14 -11.65
CA MET A 218 -6.71 -18.42 -12.22
C MET A 218 -7.88 -19.20 -12.83
N VAL A 219 -9.05 -19.19 -12.19
CA VAL A 219 -10.26 -19.83 -12.73
C VAL A 219 -10.67 -19.18 -14.06
N ILE A 220 -10.68 -17.85 -14.13
CA ILE A 220 -10.97 -17.13 -15.39
C ILE A 220 -9.94 -17.50 -16.46
N LEU A 221 -8.65 -17.49 -16.12
CA LEU A 221 -7.57 -17.82 -17.05
C LEU A 221 -7.70 -19.24 -17.60
N ILE A 222 -7.96 -20.23 -16.73
CA ILE A 222 -8.20 -21.62 -17.13
C ILE A 222 -9.42 -21.71 -18.05
N GLY A 223 -10.52 -21.00 -17.73
CA GLY A 223 -11.70 -20.93 -18.57
C GLY A 223 -11.41 -20.41 -19.98
N ILE A 224 -10.61 -19.34 -20.09
CA ILE A 224 -10.16 -18.79 -21.38
C ILE A 224 -9.32 -19.82 -22.15
N VAL A 225 -8.37 -20.48 -21.50
CA VAL A 225 -7.52 -21.50 -22.14
C VAL A 225 -8.35 -22.68 -22.64
N LEU A 226 -9.28 -23.20 -21.83
CA LEU A 226 -10.18 -24.29 -22.24
C LEU A 226 -11.06 -23.87 -23.42
N TRP A 227 -11.56 -22.64 -23.42
CA TRP A 227 -12.35 -22.10 -24.52
C TRP A 227 -11.54 -22.00 -25.82
N LEU A 228 -10.29 -21.57 -25.76
CA LEU A 228 -9.40 -21.54 -26.92
C LEU A 228 -9.07 -22.93 -27.45
N ILE A 229 -8.85 -23.92 -26.57
CA ILE A 229 -8.64 -25.33 -26.95
C ILE A 229 -9.89 -25.88 -27.64
N LEU A 230 -11.07 -25.60 -27.11
CA LEU A 230 -12.34 -26.03 -27.70
C LEU A 230 -12.55 -25.40 -29.09
N CYS A 231 -12.32 -24.09 -29.23
CA CYS A 231 -12.35 -23.40 -30.53
C CYS A 231 -11.36 -24.03 -31.53
N TRP A 232 -10.15 -24.37 -31.08
CA TRP A 232 -9.14 -25.02 -31.93
C TRP A 232 -9.56 -26.43 -32.37
N LEU A 233 -10.12 -27.24 -31.46
CA LEU A 233 -10.64 -28.58 -31.76
C LEU A 233 -11.81 -28.53 -32.73
N LEU A 234 -12.77 -27.63 -32.50
CA LEU A 234 -13.92 -27.45 -33.39
C LEU A 234 -13.50 -27.02 -34.79
N ARG A 235 -12.54 -26.09 -34.89
CA ARG A 235 -11.96 -25.70 -36.18
C ARG A 235 -11.31 -26.88 -36.90
N ARG A 236 -10.56 -27.73 -36.19
CA ARG A 236 -9.91 -28.92 -36.76
C ARG A 236 -10.89 -30.03 -37.15
N LEU A 237 -12.07 -30.08 -36.51
CA LEU A 237 -13.12 -31.04 -36.85
C LEU A 237 -13.97 -30.57 -38.04
N LEU A 238 -14.13 -29.25 -38.20
CA LEU A 238 -14.94 -28.64 -39.28
C LEU A 238 -14.16 -28.34 -40.57
N PHE A 239 -12.82 -28.32 -40.53
CA PHE A 239 -11.93 -28.08 -41.67
C PHE A 239 -10.77 -29.08 -41.69
#